data_AF-A0A4V3APC0-F1
#
_entry.id   AF-A0A4V3APC0-F1
#
_cell.length_a   1.000
_cell.length_b   1.000
_cell.length_c   1.000
_cell.angle_alpha   90.00
_cell.angle_beta   90.00
_cell.angle_gamma   90.00
#
_symmetry.space_group_name_H-M   'P 1'
#
loop_
_entity.id
_entity.type
_entity.pdbx_description
1 polymer ?
#
loop_
_entity_poly.entity_id
_entity_poly.type
_entity_poly.pdbx_seq_one_letter_code
_entity_poly.pdbx_strand_id
1 'polypeptide(L)'
;MPQEAATSCISKVDELRHPNDNSFAERRKTADAAKRELLAKFASAPKATDPAMQERLAAREAVAAAREARRAEREAAKAAENERALAEAAALTAAAEAHERMEAEAREAEINDRVSRVVADEAARKAERDRRYAARKARQR
;
A
#
# COMPACT_ATOMS: atom_id res chain seq x y z
N MET A 1 -6.83 -12.19 -88.07
CA MET A 1 -6.74 -13.25 -87.03
C MET A 1 -5.28 -13.44 -86.65
N PRO A 2 -4.90 -13.67 -85.39
CA PRO A 2 -5.05 -12.81 -84.21
C PRO A 2 -3.69 -12.67 -83.46
N GLN A 3 -3.29 -11.47 -83.02
CA GLN A 3 -2.15 -11.33 -82.06
C GLN A 3 -2.41 -10.37 -80.88
N GLU A 4 -3.64 -9.87 -80.69
CA GLU A 4 -3.97 -9.00 -79.55
C GLU A 4 -4.20 -9.75 -78.22
N ALA A 5 -4.06 -11.08 -78.19
CA ALA A 5 -4.38 -11.86 -76.99
C ALA A 5 -3.23 -12.06 -75.99
N ALA A 6 -1.98 -11.68 -76.32
CA ALA A 6 -0.81 -12.00 -75.48
C ALA A 6 -0.38 -10.87 -74.51
N THR A 7 -0.79 -9.62 -74.75
CA THR A 7 -0.40 -8.46 -73.92
C THR A 7 -1.22 -8.32 -72.63
N SER A 8 -2.34 -9.04 -72.52
CA SER A 8 -3.24 -8.95 -71.34
C SER A 8 -2.78 -9.79 -70.14
N CYS A 9 -1.95 -10.82 -70.37
CA CYS A 9 -1.53 -11.74 -69.28
C CYS A 9 -0.26 -11.30 -68.52
N ILE A 10 0.53 -10.35 -69.03
CA ILE A 10 1.77 -9.90 -68.37
C ILE A 10 1.46 -8.84 -67.29
N SER A 11 0.39 -8.06 -67.44
CA SER A 11 0.02 -6.99 -66.50
C SER A 11 -0.59 -7.50 -65.19
N LYS A 12 -1.05 -8.75 -65.13
CA LYS A 12 -1.71 -9.32 -63.94
C LYS A 12 -0.72 -9.81 -62.86
N VAL A 13 0.57 -9.98 -63.19
CA VAL A 13 1.58 -10.51 -62.25
C VAL A 13 2.29 -9.40 -61.46
N ASP A 14 2.27 -8.15 -61.94
CA ASP A 14 2.84 -7.00 -61.22
C ASP A 14 1.94 -6.44 -60.10
N GLU A 15 0.66 -6.85 -60.03
CA GLU A 15 -0.31 -6.38 -59.03
C GLU A 15 -0.04 -6.88 -57.58
N LEU A 16 0.91 -7.81 -57.37
CA LEU A 16 1.22 -8.37 -56.04
C LEU A 16 2.66 -8.17 -55.57
N ARG A 17 3.46 -7.34 -56.27
CA ARG A 17 4.70 -6.82 -55.70
C ARG A 17 4.35 -5.55 -54.96
N HIS A 18 4.23 -5.63 -53.64
CA HIS A 18 4.36 -4.45 -52.79
C HIS A 18 5.72 -3.85 -53.15
N PRO A 19 5.78 -2.69 -53.85
CA PRO A 19 7.05 -2.02 -54.03
C PRO A 19 7.55 -1.80 -52.61
N ASN A 20 8.77 -2.23 -52.30
CA ASN A 20 9.32 -2.03 -50.98
C ASN A 20 9.26 -0.52 -50.69
N ASP A 21 8.24 -0.08 -49.94
CA ASP A 21 8.06 1.28 -49.36
C ASP A 21 9.12 1.56 -48.27
N ASN A 22 10.27 0.91 -48.45
CA ASN A 22 11.27 0.56 -47.48
C ASN A 22 12.55 0.11 -48.22
N SER A 23 12.79 0.58 -49.45
CA SER A 23 14.12 0.42 -50.04
C SER A 23 15.16 1.05 -49.09
N PHE A 24 16.34 0.46 -49.00
CA PHE A 24 17.41 1.00 -48.15
C PHE A 24 17.71 2.48 -48.46
N ALA A 25 17.60 2.85 -49.74
CA ALA A 25 17.77 4.22 -50.20
C ALA A 25 16.69 5.16 -49.63
N GLU A 26 15.41 4.76 -49.62
CA GLU A 26 14.33 5.56 -49.05
C GLU A 26 14.46 5.66 -47.52
N ARG A 27 14.84 4.58 -46.82
CA ARG A 27 15.12 4.63 -45.38
C ARG A 27 16.27 5.57 -45.02
N ARG A 28 17.32 5.62 -45.86
CA ARG A 28 18.43 6.56 -45.67
C ARG A 28 17.97 8.00 -45.88
N LYS A 29 17.19 8.27 -46.94
CA LYS A 29 16.65 9.61 -47.20
C LYS A 29 15.73 10.09 -46.09
N THR A 30 14.86 9.23 -45.55
CA THR A 30 13.97 9.60 -44.45
C THR A 30 14.74 9.84 -43.16
N ALA A 31 15.77 9.05 -42.86
CA ALA A 31 16.67 9.30 -41.74
C ALA A 31 17.44 10.62 -41.89
N ASP A 32 17.95 10.91 -43.08
CA ASP A 32 18.66 12.16 -43.38
C ASP A 32 17.72 13.38 -43.28
N ALA A 33 16.48 13.25 -43.78
CA ALA A 33 15.47 14.28 -43.65
C ALA A 33 15.08 14.53 -42.18
N ALA A 34 14.83 13.46 -41.41
CA ALA A 34 14.54 13.56 -39.98
C ALA A 34 15.69 14.22 -39.20
N LYS A 35 16.95 13.87 -39.52
CA LYS A 35 18.12 14.50 -38.89
C LYS A 35 18.23 15.98 -39.24
N ARG A 36 17.97 16.35 -40.51
CA ARG A 36 17.92 17.76 -40.94
C ARG A 36 16.82 18.53 -40.21
N GLU A 37 15.63 17.95 -40.07
CA GLU A 37 14.53 18.57 -39.33
C GLU A 37 14.85 18.76 -37.84
N LEU A 38 15.49 17.78 -37.20
CA LEU A 38 15.93 17.91 -35.81
C LEU A 38 16.97 19.03 -35.63
N LEU A 39 17.93 19.13 -36.54
CA LEU A 39 18.92 20.21 -36.52
C LEU A 39 18.28 21.57 -36.80
N ALA A 40 17.33 21.65 -37.73
CA ALA A 40 16.56 22.87 -38.01
C ALA A 40 15.74 23.31 -36.78
N LYS A 41 15.05 22.36 -36.11
CA LYS A 41 14.31 22.61 -34.86
C LYS A 41 15.23 23.05 -33.72
N PHE A 42 16.44 22.49 -33.64
CA PHE A 42 17.42 22.91 -32.64
C PHE A 42 17.97 24.31 -32.91
N ALA A 43 18.23 24.64 -34.18
CA ALA A 43 18.70 25.97 -34.59
C ALA A 43 17.62 27.06 -34.42
N SER A 44 16.35 26.73 -34.65
CA SER A 44 15.21 27.64 -34.48
C SER A 44 14.63 27.64 -33.07
N ALA A 45 15.10 26.75 -32.19
CA ALA A 45 14.62 26.70 -30.81
C ALA A 45 14.94 28.02 -30.10
N PRO A 46 13.97 28.61 -29.39
CA PRO A 46 14.23 29.80 -28.58
C PRO A 46 15.25 29.44 -27.50
N LYS A 47 16.31 30.26 -27.42
CA LYS A 47 17.39 30.06 -26.46
C LYS A 47 16.85 30.25 -25.04
N ALA A 48 17.52 29.67 -24.06
CA ALA A 48 17.15 29.85 -22.66
C ALA A 48 17.11 31.34 -22.25
N THR A 49 17.86 32.22 -22.92
CA THR A 49 17.89 33.66 -22.67
C THR A 49 16.74 34.44 -23.32
N ASP A 50 15.87 33.79 -24.10
CA ASP A 50 14.70 34.43 -24.71
C ASP A 50 13.66 34.77 -23.63
N PRO A 51 13.17 36.03 -23.54
CA PRO A 51 12.17 36.43 -22.56
C PRO A 51 10.92 35.54 -22.56
N ALA A 52 10.46 35.08 -23.74
CA ALA A 52 9.27 34.24 -23.81
C ALA A 52 9.50 32.84 -23.20
N MET A 53 10.73 32.32 -23.25
CA MET A 53 11.10 31.06 -22.61
C MET A 53 11.24 31.23 -21.09
N GLN A 54 11.81 32.36 -20.64
CA GLN A 54 11.92 32.68 -19.21
C GLN A 54 10.55 32.81 -18.56
N GLU A 55 9.60 33.49 -19.21
CA GLU A 55 8.22 33.58 -18.72
C GLU A 55 7.55 32.20 -18.60
N ARG A 56 7.78 31.31 -19.57
CA ARG A 56 7.25 29.94 -19.51
C ARG A 56 7.89 29.10 -18.40
N LEU A 57 9.17 29.29 -18.12
CA LEU A 57 9.86 28.63 -17.01
C LEU A 57 9.34 29.16 -15.67
N ALA A 58 9.27 30.48 -15.50
CA ALA A 58 8.72 31.11 -14.30
C ALA A 58 7.27 30.67 -14.04
N ALA A 59 6.43 30.58 -15.08
CA ALA A 59 5.06 30.08 -14.94
C ALA A 59 5.01 28.61 -14.50
N ARG A 60 5.90 27.76 -15.01
CA ARG A 60 6.01 26.34 -14.59
C ARG A 60 6.50 26.21 -13.15
N GLU A 61 7.49 27.00 -12.78
CA GLU A 61 8.03 27.06 -11.41
C GLU A 61 6.96 27.52 -10.42
N ALA A 62 6.19 28.55 -10.76
CA ALA A 62 5.06 29.01 -9.93
C ALA A 62 4.01 27.91 -9.73
N VAL A 63 3.65 27.17 -10.80
CA VAL A 63 2.71 26.04 -10.71
C VAL A 63 3.31 24.89 -9.90
N ALA A 64 4.60 24.60 -10.04
CA ALA A 64 5.28 23.57 -9.26
C ALA A 64 5.29 23.93 -7.77
N ALA A 65 5.68 25.17 -7.43
CA ALA A 65 5.64 25.69 -6.06
C ALA A 65 4.23 25.61 -5.45
N ALA A 66 3.19 26.00 -6.19
CA ALA A 66 1.80 25.89 -5.74
C ALA A 66 1.32 24.43 -5.59
N ARG A 67 1.90 23.48 -6.33
CA ARG A 67 1.62 22.04 -6.14
C ARG A 67 2.34 21.49 -4.92
N GLU A 68 3.58 21.91 -4.68
CA GLU A 68 4.33 21.51 -3.49
C GLU A 68 3.71 22.06 -2.21
N ALA A 69 3.30 23.33 -2.19
CA ALA A 69 2.58 23.90 -1.04
C ALA A 69 1.33 23.09 -0.70
N ARG A 70 0.50 22.76 -1.70
CA ARG A 70 -0.69 21.91 -1.51
C ARG A 70 -0.35 20.47 -1.12
N ARG A 71 0.81 19.93 -1.53
CA ARG A 71 1.26 18.61 -1.09
C ARG A 71 1.65 18.65 0.38
N ALA A 72 2.48 19.62 0.77
CA ALA A 72 2.92 19.81 2.14
C ALA A 72 1.73 19.99 3.10
N GLU A 73 0.75 20.81 2.75
CA GLU A 73 -0.49 20.99 3.54
C GLU A 73 -1.25 19.67 3.71
N ARG A 74 -1.43 18.90 2.63
CA ARG A 74 -2.12 17.60 2.69
C ARG A 74 -1.35 16.57 3.50
N GLU A 75 -0.03 16.55 3.39
CA GLU A 75 0.82 15.63 4.14
C GLU A 75 0.80 15.95 5.63
N ALA A 76 0.86 17.24 6.01
CA ALA A 76 0.71 17.67 7.39
C ALA A 76 -0.67 17.30 7.96
N ALA A 77 -1.75 17.50 7.19
CA ALA A 77 -3.10 17.13 7.61
C ALA A 77 -3.24 15.60 7.80
N LYS A 78 -2.70 14.81 6.86
CA LYS A 78 -2.70 13.34 6.94
C LYS A 78 -1.87 12.83 8.11
N ALA A 79 -0.71 13.42 8.38
CA ALA A 79 0.11 13.06 9.53
C ALA A 79 -0.65 13.29 10.83
N ALA A 80 -1.30 14.45 11.00
CA ALA A 80 -2.10 14.75 12.18
C ALA A 80 -3.32 13.82 12.33
N GLU A 81 -3.99 13.46 11.22
CA GLU A 81 -5.11 12.50 11.25
C GLU A 81 -4.62 11.09 11.63
N ASN A 82 -3.52 10.64 11.05
CA ASN A 82 -2.93 9.34 11.36
C ASN A 82 -2.48 9.25 12.82
N GLU A 83 -1.88 10.31 13.37
CA GLU A 83 -1.53 10.39 14.79
C GLU A 83 -2.76 10.26 15.70
N ARG A 84 -3.87 10.91 15.35
CA ARG A 84 -5.14 10.78 16.09
C ARG A 84 -5.68 9.35 16.01
N ALA A 85 -5.72 8.78 14.82
CA ALA A 85 -6.21 7.41 14.61
C ALA A 85 -5.36 6.38 15.38
N LEU A 86 -4.03 6.55 15.40
CA LEU A 86 -3.13 5.69 16.17
C LEU A 86 -3.33 5.85 17.68
N ALA A 87 -3.51 7.08 18.17
CA ALA A 87 -3.80 7.34 19.58
C ALA A 87 -5.14 6.75 20.02
N GLU A 88 -6.19 6.89 19.20
CA GLU A 88 -7.51 6.30 19.44
C GLU A 88 -7.45 4.77 19.43
N ALA A 89 -6.77 4.17 18.44
CA ALA A 89 -6.59 2.72 18.39
C ALA A 89 -5.83 2.21 19.62
N ALA A 90 -4.75 2.88 20.02
CA ALA A 90 -3.99 2.52 21.23
C ALA A 90 -4.82 2.65 22.52
N ALA A 91 -5.68 3.67 22.60
CA ALA A 91 -6.58 3.85 23.75
C ALA A 91 -7.63 2.73 23.81
N LEU A 92 -8.21 2.34 22.66
CA LEU A 92 -9.17 1.25 22.57
C LEU A 92 -8.53 -0.10 22.94
N THR A 93 -7.32 -0.39 22.46
CA THR A 93 -6.61 -1.62 22.83
C THR A 93 -6.26 -1.64 24.31
N ALA A 94 -5.77 -0.53 24.86
CA ALA A 94 -5.45 -0.44 26.29
C ALA A 94 -6.70 -0.60 27.17
N ALA A 95 -7.85 -0.06 26.75
CA ALA A 95 -9.12 -0.24 27.45
C ALA A 95 -9.60 -1.69 27.40
N ALA A 96 -9.50 -2.35 26.24
CA ALA A 96 -9.82 -3.77 26.11
C ALA A 96 -8.91 -4.64 26.99
N GLU A 97 -7.60 -4.42 26.95
CA GLU A 97 -6.64 -5.15 27.80
C GLU A 97 -6.86 -4.90 29.29
N ALA A 98 -7.25 -3.69 29.69
CA ALA A 98 -7.62 -3.41 31.07
C ALA A 98 -8.88 -4.18 31.48
N HIS A 99 -9.90 -4.21 30.62
CA HIS A 99 -11.13 -4.98 30.87
C HIS A 99 -10.86 -6.48 31.00
N GLU A 100 -10.11 -7.07 30.06
CA GLU A 100 -9.72 -8.48 30.11
C GLU A 100 -8.92 -8.83 31.37
N ARG A 101 -8.01 -7.94 31.80
CA ARG A 101 -7.28 -8.13 33.06
C ARG A 101 -8.21 -8.11 34.27
N MET A 102 -9.13 -7.15 34.34
CA MET A 102 -10.10 -7.08 35.44
C MET A 102 -10.99 -8.31 35.48
N GLU A 103 -11.44 -8.82 34.32
CA GLU A 103 -12.20 -10.07 34.28
C GLU A 103 -11.37 -11.28 34.72
N ALA A 104 -10.12 -11.37 34.27
CA ALA A 104 -9.22 -12.46 34.67
C ALA A 104 -8.95 -12.45 36.17
N GLU A 105 -8.67 -11.27 36.74
CA GLU A 105 -8.46 -11.07 38.17
C GLU A 105 -9.72 -11.41 38.98
N ALA A 106 -10.91 -11.03 38.49
CA ALA A 106 -12.17 -11.39 39.13
C ALA A 106 -12.39 -12.91 39.15
N ARG A 107 -12.16 -13.59 38.01
CA ARG A 107 -12.25 -15.05 37.92
C ARG A 107 -11.25 -15.74 38.85
N GLU A 108 -10.02 -15.25 38.91
CA GLU A 108 -8.99 -15.78 39.80
C GLU A 108 -9.37 -15.59 41.28
N ALA A 109 -9.89 -14.41 41.64
CA ALA A 109 -10.39 -14.14 42.99
C ALA A 109 -11.53 -15.07 43.39
N GLU A 110 -12.49 -15.34 42.49
CA GLU A 110 -13.58 -16.29 42.73
C GLU A 110 -13.07 -17.72 42.93
N ILE A 111 -12.10 -18.15 42.12
CA ILE A 111 -11.46 -19.47 42.26
C ILE A 111 -10.74 -19.56 43.62
N ASN A 112 -9.97 -18.54 43.98
CA ASN A 112 -9.22 -18.50 45.23
C ASN A 112 -10.13 -18.49 46.45
N ASP A 113 -11.25 -17.77 46.41
CA ASP A 113 -12.26 -17.80 47.47
C ASP A 113 -12.90 -19.19 47.60
N ARG A 114 -13.26 -19.82 46.48
CA ARG A 114 -13.79 -21.19 46.49
C ARG A 114 -12.81 -22.18 47.09
N VAL A 115 -11.54 -22.14 46.69
CA VAL A 115 -10.48 -23.00 47.23
C VAL A 115 -10.32 -22.76 48.74
N SER A 116 -10.29 -21.49 49.16
CA SER A 116 -10.14 -21.12 50.57
C SER A 116 -11.29 -21.67 51.43
N ARG A 117 -12.53 -21.60 50.92
CA ARG A 117 -13.70 -22.18 51.60
C ARG A 117 -13.59 -23.70 51.73
N VAL A 118 -13.19 -24.40 50.67
CA VAL A 118 -13.00 -25.86 50.69
C VAL A 118 -11.93 -26.25 51.72
N VAL A 119 -10.80 -25.55 51.74
CA VAL A 119 -9.72 -25.81 52.70
C VAL A 119 -10.19 -25.56 54.14
N ALA A 120 -10.95 -24.49 54.38
CA ALA A 120 -11.52 -24.20 55.70
C ALA A 120 -12.51 -25.27 56.15
N ASP A 121 -13.40 -25.72 55.26
CA ASP A 121 -14.36 -26.79 55.54
C ASP A 121 -13.67 -28.12 55.85
N GLU A 122 -12.61 -28.46 55.11
CA GLU A 122 -11.80 -29.66 55.35
C GLU A 122 -11.07 -29.59 56.69
N ALA A 123 -10.49 -28.43 57.03
CA ALA A 123 -9.87 -28.19 58.32
C ALA A 123 -10.87 -28.33 59.47
N ALA A 124 -12.09 -27.78 59.33
CA ALA A 124 -13.16 -27.92 60.31
C ALA A 124 -13.60 -29.38 60.49
N ARG A 125 -13.78 -30.13 59.39
CA ARG A 125 -14.12 -31.56 59.43
C ARG A 125 -13.01 -32.38 60.11
N LYS A 126 -11.74 -32.05 59.86
CA LYS A 126 -10.61 -32.71 60.52
C LYS A 126 -10.61 -32.42 62.02
N ALA A 127 -10.76 -31.16 62.41
CA ALA A 127 -10.84 -30.77 63.82
C ALA A 127 -11.98 -31.48 64.56
N GLU A 128 -13.15 -31.63 63.93
CA GLU A 128 -14.28 -32.37 64.50
C GLU A 128 -13.97 -33.88 64.64
N ARG A 129 -13.33 -34.50 63.64
CA ARG A 129 -12.87 -35.89 63.76
C ARG A 129 -11.89 -36.06 64.91
N ASP A 130 -10.93 -35.15 65.04
CA ASP A 130 -9.90 -35.20 66.09
C ASP A 130 -10.53 -35.02 67.48
N ARG A 131 -11.52 -34.14 67.63
CA ARG A 131 -12.34 -34.00 68.86
C ARG A 131 -13.05 -35.29 69.22
N ARG A 132 -13.73 -35.93 68.25
CA ARG A 132 -14.42 -37.22 68.46
C ARG A 132 -13.46 -38.33 68.84
N TYR A 133 -12.31 -38.40 68.18
CA TYR A 133 -11.28 -39.38 68.50
C TYR A 133 -10.73 -39.18 69.92
N ALA A 134 -10.45 -37.94 70.31
CA ALA A 134 -10.03 -37.59 71.67
C ALA A 134 -11.09 -37.97 72.71
N ALA A 135 -12.37 -37.66 72.47
CA ALA A 135 -13.47 -38.02 73.36
C ALA A 135 -13.63 -39.55 73.50
N ARG A 136 -13.51 -40.31 72.40
CA ARG A 136 -13.56 -41.78 72.44
C ARG A 136 -12.40 -42.35 73.25
N LYS A 137 -11.19 -41.85 73.02
CA LYS A 137 -9.98 -42.29 73.74
C LYS A 137 -10.06 -41.97 75.23
N ALA A 138 -10.66 -40.84 75.61
CA ALA A 138 -10.89 -40.47 77.00
C ALA A 138 -11.90 -41.39 77.72
N ARG A 139 -12.84 -42.02 76.99
CA ARG A 139 -13.78 -43.01 77.56
C ARG A 139 -13.18 -44.42 77.71
N GLN A 140 -12.14 -44.73 76.95
CA GLN A 140 -11.46 -46.03 76.98
C GLN A 140 -10.35 -46.10 78.02
N ARG A 141 -9.93 -44.95 78.56
CA ARG A 141 -9.13 -44.86 79.77
C ARG A 141 -10.05 -44.88 80.99
#